data_AF-A0A926BQI6-F1
#
_entry.id   AF-A0A926BQI6-F1
#
_cell.length_a   1.000
_cell.length_b   1.000
_cell.length_c   1.000
_cell.angle_alpha   90.00
_cell.angle_beta   90.00
_cell.angle_gamma   90.00
#
_symmetry.space_group_name_H-M   'P 1'
#
loop_
_entity.id
_entity.type
_entity.pdbx_description
1 polymer ?
#
loop_
_entity_poly.entity_id
_entity_poly.type
_entity_poly.pdbx_seq_one_letter_code
_entity_poly.pdbx_strand_id
1 'polypeptide(L)'
;MNFWQKLIGDTPSTGQPTDDDFDPNALLEQAQREMQEMFARNRERAVQVITEKNKLEQLVKDLERRAATLHEKADLAEARGDAKEADALRRDAVSEEASLTETRARWEEAKAVADSVKAKIKSEEERLRQRTAEAMLLKAQWNTMQVQRSLFASLVEVNTGSIAHVPPAERAVRHAVNRRFVRQALVQRDNLRQMQNDAAKRVNSLRENAKQARSRDNDDLENALLREMEQYEAIFVQTRDAAFQAGEVTERAAALLEEEGSVLRSQGIDPQAISDEQVTLYEARTALAGAENERDTRHNRQRGNLQLAVLLFVLAAIALLLAFL
;
A
#
# COMPACT_ATOMS: atom_id res chain seq x y z
N MET A 1 6.87 -14.82 -8.59
CA MET A 1 7.21 -15.07 -7.18
C MET A 1 7.26 -13.70 -6.50
N ASN A 2 6.32 -13.40 -5.61
CA ASN A 2 6.11 -12.03 -5.11
C ASN A 2 7.12 -11.73 -4.00
N PHE A 3 7.65 -10.51 -3.96
CA PHE A 3 8.59 -10.03 -2.93
C PHE A 3 8.08 -10.28 -1.49
N TRP A 4 6.77 -10.18 -1.28
CA TRP A 4 6.09 -10.53 -0.03
C TRP A 4 6.26 -11.99 0.41
N GLN A 5 6.35 -12.94 -0.52
CA GLN A 5 6.67 -14.34 -0.21
C GLN A 5 8.12 -14.49 0.25
N LYS A 6 9.03 -13.67 -0.30
CA LYS A 6 10.45 -13.62 0.09
C LYS A 6 10.67 -12.94 1.44
N LEU A 7 9.78 -12.02 1.83
CA LEU A 7 9.83 -11.33 3.13
C LEU A 7 9.14 -12.09 4.27
N ILE A 8 8.13 -12.92 3.97
CA ILE A 8 7.30 -13.59 4.99
C ILE A 8 7.64 -15.08 5.17
N GLY A 9 8.35 -15.74 4.25
CA GLY A 9 8.78 -17.11 4.53
C GLY A 9 9.56 -17.81 3.42
N ASP A 10 10.87 -17.84 3.58
CA ASP A 10 11.62 -19.11 3.56
C ASP A 10 12.23 -19.29 4.95
N THR A 11 11.62 -20.11 5.79
CA THR A 11 12.34 -20.76 6.89
C THR A 11 12.41 -22.24 6.56
N PRO A 12 13.63 -22.79 6.47
CA PRO A 12 14.11 -23.53 7.62
C PRO A 12 15.53 -23.17 8.08
N SER A 13 15.68 -23.16 9.40
CA SER A 13 16.90 -23.17 10.23
C SER A 13 17.70 -21.87 10.42
N THR A 14 17.66 -21.42 11.69
CA THR A 14 18.66 -20.60 12.40
C THR A 14 19.01 -19.24 11.81
N GLY A 15 18.04 -18.34 11.84
CA GLY A 15 18.27 -16.90 11.78
C GLY A 15 16.93 -16.20 11.95
N GLN A 16 16.61 -15.75 13.15
CA GLN A 16 15.50 -14.79 13.30
C GLN A 16 15.83 -13.60 12.39
N PRO A 17 14.85 -13.08 11.61
CA PRO A 17 15.05 -11.82 10.91
C PRO A 17 15.41 -10.79 11.98
N THR A 18 16.62 -10.26 11.92
CA THR A 18 17.03 -9.15 12.77
C THR A 18 16.10 -7.98 12.48
N ASP A 19 15.68 -7.25 13.50
CA ASP A 19 14.76 -6.11 13.41
C ASP A 19 15.17 -5.03 12.36
N ASP A 20 16.41 -5.10 11.84
CA ASP A 20 17.01 -4.18 10.88
C ASP A 20 16.78 -4.52 9.39
N ASP A 21 16.27 -5.71 9.03
CA ASP A 21 16.06 -6.08 7.61
C ASP A 21 14.68 -5.66 7.05
N PHE A 22 13.78 -5.18 7.92
CA PHE A 22 12.46 -4.67 7.52
C PHE A 22 12.51 -3.15 7.38
N ASP A 23 12.47 -2.64 6.14
CA ASP A 23 12.31 -1.21 5.85
C ASP A 23 10.85 -0.90 5.45
N PRO A 24 10.01 -0.38 6.37
CA PRO A 24 8.65 0.00 6.05
C PRO A 24 8.55 1.13 5.02
N ASN A 25 9.60 1.94 4.84
CA ASN A 25 9.62 2.98 3.82
C ASN A 25 9.75 2.36 2.42
N ALA A 26 10.66 1.39 2.26
CA ALA A 26 10.81 0.65 1.01
C ALA A 26 9.49 -0.04 0.60
N LEU A 27 8.75 -0.62 1.56
CA LEU A 27 7.44 -1.23 1.32
C LEU A 27 6.39 -0.21 0.88
N LEU A 28 6.32 0.95 1.55
CA LEU A 28 5.37 2.00 1.17
C LEU A 28 5.69 2.58 -0.20
N GLU A 29 6.97 2.87 -0.48
CA GLU A 29 7.40 3.35 -1.78
C GLU A 29 7.12 2.33 -2.89
N GLN A 30 7.35 1.04 -2.63
CA GLN A 30 7.01 -0.01 -3.56
C GLN A 30 5.50 -0.03 -3.83
N ALA A 31 4.66 0.02 -2.79
CA ALA A 31 3.21 0.07 -2.96
C ALA A 31 2.77 1.31 -3.77
N GLN A 32 3.40 2.47 -3.55
CA GLN A 32 3.16 3.70 -4.31
C GLN A 32 3.59 3.59 -5.77
N ARG A 33 4.74 2.97 -6.06
CA ARG A 33 5.21 2.73 -7.43
C ARG A 33 4.28 1.76 -8.16
N GLU A 34 3.95 0.63 -7.53
CA GLU A 34 2.97 -0.33 -8.06
C GLU A 34 1.63 0.35 -8.34
N MET A 35 1.25 1.31 -7.49
CA MET A 35 0.04 2.10 -7.68
C MET A 35 0.06 3.00 -8.90
N GLN A 36 1.13 3.78 -9.05
CA GLN A 36 1.27 4.68 -10.20
C GLN A 36 1.33 3.91 -11.52
N GLU A 37 2.08 2.83 -11.56
CA GLU A 37 2.17 1.99 -12.75
C GLU A 37 0.83 1.33 -13.10
N MET A 38 0.11 0.83 -12.10
CA MET A 38 -1.21 0.24 -12.31
C MET A 38 -2.18 1.29 -12.87
N PHE A 39 -2.22 2.50 -12.30
CA PHE A 39 -3.08 3.56 -12.82
C PHE A 39 -2.74 3.95 -14.25
N ALA A 40 -1.45 4.00 -14.59
CA ALA A 40 -1.01 4.28 -15.96
C ALA A 40 -1.50 3.19 -16.93
N ARG A 41 -1.27 1.91 -16.60
CA ARG A 41 -1.73 0.76 -17.42
C ARG A 41 -3.26 0.73 -17.55
N ASN A 42 -3.98 0.98 -16.45
CA ASN A 42 -5.44 0.96 -16.44
C ASN A 42 -6.04 2.12 -17.21
N ARG A 43 -5.43 3.31 -17.14
CA ARG A 43 -5.81 4.46 -17.97
C ARG A 43 -5.62 4.16 -19.45
N GLU A 44 -4.46 3.63 -19.84
CA GLU A 44 -4.18 3.29 -21.25
C GLU A 44 -5.20 2.28 -21.78
N ARG A 45 -5.42 1.19 -21.03
CA ARG A 45 -6.40 0.16 -21.39
C ARG A 45 -7.82 0.70 -21.49
N ALA A 46 -8.23 1.55 -20.55
CA ALA A 46 -9.55 2.17 -20.57
C ALA A 46 -9.72 3.09 -21.79
N VAL A 47 -8.70 3.91 -22.10
CA VAL A 47 -8.72 4.81 -23.26
C VAL A 47 -8.84 4.01 -24.55
N GLN A 48 -8.05 2.93 -24.71
CA GLN A 48 -8.10 2.09 -25.90
C GLN A 48 -9.51 1.52 -26.14
N VAL A 49 -10.07 0.85 -25.13
CA VAL A 49 -11.37 0.17 -25.27
C VAL A 49 -12.52 1.16 -25.42
N ILE A 50 -12.51 2.28 -24.68
CA ILE A 50 -13.54 3.31 -24.82
C ILE A 50 -13.46 3.98 -26.20
N THR A 51 -12.25 4.22 -26.70
CA THR A 51 -12.05 4.80 -28.03
C THR A 51 -12.60 3.88 -29.12
N GLU A 52 -12.30 2.58 -29.05
CA GLU A 52 -12.82 1.59 -29.98
C GLU A 52 -14.36 1.51 -29.93
N LYS A 53 -14.94 1.39 -28.73
CA LYS A 53 -16.39 1.39 -28.53
C LYS A 53 -17.04 2.65 -29.12
N ASN A 54 -16.46 3.84 -28.88
CA ASN A 54 -17.01 5.11 -29.38
C ASN A 54 -16.90 5.23 -30.92
N LYS A 55 -15.83 4.73 -31.52
CA LYS A 55 -15.68 4.67 -32.99
C LYS A 55 -16.76 3.79 -33.61
N LEU A 56 -16.99 2.60 -33.05
CA LEU A 56 -18.04 1.70 -33.52
C LEU A 56 -19.44 2.29 -33.30
N GLU A 57 -19.67 2.96 -32.18
CA GLU A 57 -20.94 3.67 -31.92
C GLU A 57 -21.23 4.74 -32.98
N GLN A 58 -20.21 5.50 -33.39
CA GLN A 58 -20.34 6.49 -34.46
C GLN A 58 -20.64 5.83 -35.81
N LEU A 59 -19.93 4.75 -36.15
CA LEU A 59 -20.18 4.01 -37.40
C LEU A 59 -21.60 3.42 -37.46
N VAL A 60 -22.11 2.88 -36.35
CA VAL A 60 -23.50 2.41 -36.25
C VAL A 60 -24.47 3.54 -36.56
N LYS A 61 -24.30 4.71 -35.93
CA LYS A 61 -25.16 5.89 -36.17
C LYS A 61 -25.10 6.38 -37.60
N ASP A 62 -23.93 6.34 -38.24
CA ASP A 62 -23.76 6.78 -39.62
C ASP A 62 -24.43 5.80 -40.61
N LEU A 63 -24.27 4.50 -40.41
CA LEU A 63 -24.92 3.46 -41.22
C LEU A 63 -26.45 3.50 -41.06
N GLU A 64 -26.95 3.69 -39.84
CA GLU A 64 -28.39 3.88 -39.58
C GLU A 64 -28.96 5.06 -40.38
N ARG A 65 -28.27 6.20 -40.38
CA ARG A 65 -28.69 7.38 -41.14
C ARG A 65 -28.67 7.15 -42.63
N ARG A 66 -27.65 6.46 -43.15
CA ARG A 66 -27.52 6.15 -44.58
C ARG A 66 -28.63 5.22 -45.04
N ALA A 67 -28.87 4.13 -44.33
CA ALA A 67 -29.95 3.19 -44.62
C ALA A 67 -31.32 3.90 -44.61
N ALA A 68 -31.60 4.70 -43.60
CA ALA A 68 -32.85 5.49 -43.53
C ALA A 68 -32.99 6.46 -44.72
N THR A 69 -31.92 7.17 -45.08
CA THR A 69 -31.93 8.09 -46.23
C THR A 69 -32.17 7.35 -47.55
N LEU A 70 -31.63 6.14 -47.73
CA LEU A 70 -31.84 5.34 -48.93
C LEU A 70 -33.28 4.85 -49.04
N HIS A 71 -33.88 4.42 -47.93
CA HIS A 71 -35.31 4.07 -47.87
C HIS A 71 -36.21 5.26 -48.24
N GLU A 72 -35.97 6.43 -47.63
CA GLU A 72 -36.72 7.66 -47.94
C GLU A 72 -36.61 8.03 -49.44
N LYS A 73 -35.41 7.89 -50.03
CA LYS A 73 -35.22 8.15 -51.47
C LYS A 73 -35.93 7.11 -52.33
N ALA A 74 -35.92 5.85 -51.94
CA ALA A 74 -36.61 4.79 -52.68
C ALA A 74 -38.12 5.03 -52.71
N ASP A 75 -38.71 5.42 -51.58
CA ASP A 75 -40.14 5.73 -51.47
C ASP A 75 -40.51 6.95 -52.31
N LEU A 76 -39.63 7.97 -52.36
CA LEU A 76 -39.82 9.13 -53.24
C LEU A 76 -39.71 8.78 -54.73
N ALA A 77 -38.80 7.88 -55.12
CA ALA A 77 -38.67 7.40 -56.50
C ALA A 77 -39.90 6.58 -56.93
N GLU A 78 -40.41 5.73 -56.03
CA GLU A 78 -41.65 4.97 -56.27
C GLU A 78 -42.86 5.90 -56.42
N ALA A 79 -42.98 6.93 -55.58
CA ALA A 79 -44.03 7.95 -55.69
C ALA A 79 -43.97 8.74 -57.02
N ARG A 80 -42.78 8.86 -57.63
CA ARG A 80 -42.59 9.47 -58.96
C ARG A 80 -42.83 8.51 -60.12
N GLY A 81 -42.99 7.21 -59.86
CA GLY A 81 -43.20 6.17 -60.86
C GLY A 81 -41.90 5.54 -61.41
N ASP A 82 -40.74 5.91 -60.87
CA ASP A 82 -39.43 5.40 -61.30
C ASP A 82 -39.07 4.08 -60.57
N ALA A 83 -39.81 3.01 -60.91
CA ALA A 83 -39.67 1.70 -60.25
C ALA A 83 -38.23 1.13 -60.31
N LYS A 84 -37.51 1.35 -61.41
CA LYS A 84 -36.11 0.88 -61.56
C LYS A 84 -35.16 1.57 -60.58
N GLU A 85 -35.35 2.86 -60.35
CA GLU A 85 -34.53 3.64 -59.41
C GLU A 85 -34.86 3.25 -57.97
N ALA A 86 -36.16 3.10 -57.64
CA ALA A 86 -36.60 2.62 -56.34
C ALA A 86 -36.01 1.25 -55.99
N ASP A 87 -36.02 0.30 -56.94
CA ASP A 87 -35.43 -1.04 -56.74
C ASP A 87 -33.91 -0.99 -56.53
N ALA A 88 -33.21 -0.12 -57.26
CA ALA A 88 -31.77 0.07 -57.06
C ALA A 88 -31.46 0.62 -55.66
N LEU A 89 -32.17 1.68 -55.25
CA LEU A 89 -32.01 2.30 -53.94
C LEU A 89 -32.35 1.33 -52.78
N ARG A 90 -33.37 0.47 -52.94
CA ARG A 90 -33.70 -0.58 -51.96
C ARG A 90 -32.59 -1.62 -51.85
N ARG A 91 -31.96 -2.03 -52.95
CA ARG A 91 -30.83 -2.98 -52.90
C ARG A 91 -29.63 -2.37 -52.17
N ASP A 92 -29.34 -1.10 -52.44
CA ASP A 92 -28.27 -0.38 -51.75
C ASP A 92 -28.59 -0.25 -50.25
N ALA A 93 -29.85 0.06 -49.89
CA ALA A 93 -30.29 0.11 -48.49
C ALA A 93 -30.09 -1.24 -47.78
N VAL A 94 -30.44 -2.36 -48.42
CA VAL A 94 -30.21 -3.72 -47.89
C VAL A 94 -28.72 -3.99 -47.66
N SER A 95 -27.84 -3.52 -48.55
CA SER A 95 -26.39 -3.66 -48.38
C SER A 95 -25.88 -2.85 -47.17
N GLU A 96 -26.38 -1.63 -46.97
CA GLU A 96 -26.05 -0.81 -45.80
C GLU A 96 -26.60 -1.42 -44.50
N GLU A 97 -27.81 -2.01 -44.52
CA GLU A 97 -28.40 -2.72 -43.37
C GLU A 97 -27.63 -3.97 -42.96
N ALA A 98 -27.09 -4.72 -43.93
CA ALA A 98 -26.22 -5.85 -43.66
C ALA A 98 -24.95 -5.39 -42.92
N SER A 99 -24.32 -4.31 -43.41
CA SER A 99 -23.14 -3.69 -42.79
C SER A 99 -23.45 -3.13 -41.39
N LEU A 100 -24.63 -2.55 -41.22
CA LEU A 100 -25.12 -2.05 -39.94
C LEU A 100 -25.28 -3.18 -38.91
N THR A 101 -25.85 -4.31 -39.33
CA THR A 101 -26.05 -5.48 -38.47
C THR A 101 -24.72 -6.01 -37.95
N GLU A 102 -23.71 -6.15 -38.81
CA GLU A 102 -22.37 -6.56 -38.42
C GLU A 102 -21.71 -5.54 -37.48
N THR A 103 -21.79 -4.25 -37.81
CA THR A 103 -21.17 -3.19 -37.00
C THR A 103 -21.83 -3.06 -35.62
N ARG A 104 -23.15 -3.25 -35.52
CA ARG A 104 -23.88 -3.28 -34.25
C ARG A 104 -23.44 -4.45 -33.37
N ALA A 105 -23.25 -5.64 -33.94
CA ALA A 105 -22.75 -6.79 -33.21
C ALA A 105 -21.35 -6.50 -32.61
N ARG A 106 -20.44 -5.94 -33.43
CA ARG A 106 -19.10 -5.52 -32.98
C ARG A 106 -19.15 -4.43 -31.90
N TRP A 107 -20.08 -3.48 -32.03
CA TRP A 107 -20.27 -2.42 -31.02
C TRP A 107 -20.74 -2.98 -29.67
N GLU A 108 -21.72 -3.90 -29.66
CA GLU A 108 -22.17 -4.54 -28.42
C GLU A 108 -21.05 -5.39 -27.78
N GLU A 109 -20.24 -6.08 -28.59
CA GLU A 109 -19.03 -6.76 -28.11
C GLU A 109 -18.05 -5.76 -27.47
N ALA A 110 -17.71 -4.67 -28.17
CA ALA A 110 -16.80 -3.64 -27.65
C ALA A 110 -17.33 -2.99 -26.35
N LYS A 111 -18.64 -2.82 -26.23
CA LYS A 111 -19.31 -2.33 -25.02
C LYS A 111 -19.18 -3.32 -23.86
N ALA A 112 -19.42 -4.60 -24.10
CA ALA A 112 -19.22 -5.65 -23.09
C ALA A 112 -17.74 -5.72 -22.65
N VAL A 113 -16.79 -5.55 -23.57
CA VAL A 113 -15.36 -5.46 -23.25
C VAL A 113 -15.07 -4.22 -22.39
N ALA A 114 -15.65 -3.06 -22.71
CA ALA A 114 -15.50 -1.84 -21.92
C ALA A 114 -15.99 -2.01 -20.48
N ASP A 115 -17.15 -2.62 -20.30
CA ASP A 115 -17.72 -2.89 -18.98
C ASP A 115 -16.88 -3.90 -18.19
N SER A 116 -16.38 -4.95 -18.85
CA SER A 116 -15.44 -5.91 -18.25
C SER A 116 -14.14 -5.26 -17.80
N VAL A 117 -13.55 -4.38 -18.62
CA VAL A 117 -12.34 -3.63 -18.28
C VAL A 117 -12.60 -2.71 -17.10
N LYS A 118 -13.71 -1.98 -17.09
CA LYS A 118 -14.10 -1.12 -15.98
C LYS A 118 -14.23 -1.89 -14.66
N ALA A 119 -14.88 -3.06 -14.69
CA ALA A 119 -15.01 -3.92 -13.51
C ALA A 119 -13.64 -4.42 -13.01
N LYS A 120 -12.76 -4.86 -13.92
CA LYS A 120 -11.39 -5.28 -13.59
C LYS A 120 -10.57 -4.15 -12.97
N ILE A 121 -10.57 -2.98 -13.58
CA ILE A 121 -9.89 -1.78 -13.05
C ILE A 121 -10.37 -1.49 -11.64
N LYS A 122 -11.68 -1.47 -11.39
CA LYS A 122 -12.24 -1.23 -10.04
C LYS A 122 -11.69 -2.24 -9.02
N SER A 123 -11.65 -3.53 -9.37
CA SER A 123 -11.13 -4.57 -8.47
C SER A 123 -9.61 -4.49 -8.23
N GLU A 124 -8.85 -4.10 -9.24
CA GLU A 124 -7.39 -3.94 -9.15
C GLU A 124 -7.02 -2.72 -8.30
N GLU A 125 -7.74 -1.61 -8.51
CA GLU A 125 -7.63 -0.42 -7.67
C GLU A 125 -7.90 -0.71 -6.20
N GLU A 126 -8.96 -1.47 -5.91
CA GLU A 126 -9.34 -1.81 -4.54
C GLU A 126 -8.28 -2.65 -3.84
N ARG A 127 -7.80 -3.72 -4.48
CA ARG A 127 -6.72 -4.57 -3.92
C ARG A 127 -5.46 -3.78 -3.60
N LEU A 128 -5.13 -2.83 -4.46
CA LEU A 128 -3.94 -2.02 -4.30
C LEU A 128 -4.11 -0.94 -3.23
N ARG A 129 -5.30 -0.33 -3.11
CA ARG A 129 -5.63 0.56 -1.98
C ARG A 129 -5.50 -0.18 -0.66
N GLN A 130 -6.01 -1.40 -0.57
CA GLN A 130 -5.86 -2.26 0.62
C GLN A 130 -4.39 -2.50 0.96
N ARG A 131 -3.57 -2.93 -0.01
CA ARG A 131 -2.11 -3.11 0.21
C ARG A 131 -1.40 -1.83 0.66
N THR A 132 -1.81 -0.69 0.12
CA THR A 132 -1.23 0.61 0.51
C THR A 132 -1.63 0.98 1.93
N ALA A 133 -2.88 0.72 2.32
CA ALA A 133 -3.35 0.90 3.68
C ALA A 133 -2.62 -0.03 4.67
N GLU A 134 -2.45 -1.31 4.31
CA GLU A 134 -1.66 -2.27 5.09
C GLU A 134 -0.21 -1.81 5.25
N ALA A 135 0.45 -1.35 4.18
CA ALA A 135 1.81 -0.82 4.25
C ALA A 135 1.90 0.42 5.16
N MET A 136 0.93 1.34 5.09
CA MET A 136 0.87 2.51 5.97
C MET A 136 0.66 2.11 7.43
N LEU A 137 -0.19 1.11 7.69
CA LEU A 137 -0.42 0.56 9.02
C LEU A 137 0.87 -0.04 9.60
N LEU A 138 1.55 -0.90 8.82
CA LEU A 138 2.83 -1.50 9.23
C LEU A 138 3.88 -0.43 9.54
N LYS A 139 3.96 0.61 8.70
CA LYS A 139 4.87 1.75 8.94
C LYS A 139 4.53 2.49 10.23
N ALA A 140 3.25 2.71 10.54
CA ALA A 140 2.84 3.37 11.77
C ALA A 140 3.16 2.51 13.00
N GLN A 141 2.91 1.19 12.93
CA GLN A 141 3.27 0.25 13.98
C GLN A 141 4.79 0.24 14.22
N TRP A 142 5.58 0.18 13.15
CA TRP A 142 7.04 0.21 13.25
C TRP A 142 7.56 1.50 13.90
N ASN A 143 7.08 2.67 13.47
CA ASN A 143 7.47 3.94 14.09
C ASN A 143 7.06 4.02 15.58
N THR A 144 5.89 3.48 15.92
CA THR A 144 5.43 3.40 17.31
C THR A 144 6.37 2.52 18.14
N MET A 145 6.81 1.38 17.61
CA MET A 145 7.80 0.52 18.26
C MET A 145 9.16 1.22 18.41
N GLN A 146 9.63 1.96 17.40
CA GLN A 146 10.87 2.73 17.48
C GLN A 146 10.82 3.77 18.60
N VAL A 147 9.72 4.52 18.71
CA VAL A 147 9.49 5.47 19.82
C VAL A 147 9.47 4.74 21.16
N GLN A 148 8.76 3.61 21.27
CA GLN A 148 8.75 2.82 22.52
C GLN A 148 10.15 2.35 22.91
N ARG A 149 10.93 1.81 21.96
CA ARG A 149 12.32 1.35 22.19
C ARG A 149 13.20 2.49 22.67
N SER A 150 13.12 3.66 22.02
CA SER A 150 13.94 4.82 22.38
C SER A 150 13.58 5.37 23.77
N LEU A 151 12.30 5.33 24.14
CA LEU A 151 11.83 5.68 25.48
C LEU A 151 12.30 4.66 26.53
N PHE A 152 12.14 3.36 26.28
CA PHE A 152 12.60 2.33 27.21
C PHE A 152 14.11 2.42 27.43
N ALA A 153 14.91 2.62 26.38
CA ALA A 153 16.35 2.83 26.50
C ALA A 153 16.67 4.03 27.40
N SER A 154 16.00 5.17 27.16
CA SER A 154 16.19 6.38 27.96
C SER A 154 15.81 6.15 29.43
N LEU A 155 14.68 5.47 29.70
CA LEU A 155 14.21 5.15 31.05
C LEU A 155 15.11 4.15 31.80
N VAL A 156 15.59 3.10 31.12
CA VAL A 156 16.50 2.11 31.72
C VAL A 156 17.80 2.79 32.16
N GLU A 157 18.33 3.72 31.36
CA GLU A 157 19.52 4.47 31.73
C GLU A 157 19.28 5.41 32.92
N VAL A 158 18.12 6.10 32.96
CA VAL A 158 17.72 6.93 34.14
C VAL A 158 17.71 6.06 35.40
N ASN A 159 17.06 4.90 35.32
CA ASN A 159 16.80 4.06 36.48
C ASN A 159 18.05 3.29 36.96
N THR A 160 18.98 2.96 36.05
CA THR A 160 20.24 2.29 36.39
C THR A 160 21.35 3.23 36.86
N GLY A 161 21.12 4.55 36.85
CA GLY A 161 22.12 5.56 37.22
C GLY A 161 23.22 5.79 36.17
N SER A 162 23.16 5.10 35.02
CA SER A 162 24.12 5.26 33.90
C SER A 162 24.14 6.67 33.31
N ILE A 163 23.09 7.48 33.54
CA ILE A 163 23.04 8.89 33.10
C ILE A 163 24.15 9.76 33.71
N ALA A 164 24.72 9.35 34.85
CA ALA A 164 25.84 10.06 35.46
C ALA A 164 27.14 9.93 34.63
N HIS A 165 27.23 8.98 33.70
CA HIS A 165 28.41 8.73 32.88
C HIS A 165 28.26 9.20 31.42
N VAL A 166 27.04 9.52 30.97
CA VAL A 166 26.82 10.04 29.62
C VAL A 166 27.08 11.55 29.60
N PRO A 167 28.05 12.05 28.80
CA PRO A 167 28.37 13.46 28.74
C PRO A 167 27.13 14.28 28.31
N PRO A 168 26.94 15.50 28.88
CA PRO A 168 25.74 16.30 28.61
C PRO A 168 25.48 16.59 27.12
N ALA A 169 26.53 16.74 26.30
CA ALA A 169 26.42 16.92 24.86
C ALA A 169 25.82 15.70 24.14
N GLU A 170 26.17 14.48 24.58
CA GLU A 170 25.63 13.24 24.03
C GLU A 170 24.15 13.06 24.39
N ARG A 171 23.76 13.44 25.62
CA ARG A 171 22.35 13.48 26.02
C ARG A 171 21.53 14.44 25.16
N ALA A 172 22.09 15.60 24.79
CA ALA A 172 21.42 16.56 23.92
C ALA A 172 21.21 16.03 22.50
N VAL A 173 22.20 15.32 21.95
CA VAL A 173 22.08 14.67 20.64
C VAL A 173 21.04 13.54 20.67
N ARG A 174 21.07 12.70 21.71
CA ARG A 174 20.05 11.66 21.91
C ARG A 174 18.64 12.22 22.05
N HIS A 175 18.48 13.28 22.82
CA HIS A 175 17.21 14.00 22.94
C HIS A 175 16.72 14.48 21.56
N ALA A 176 17.62 15.02 20.73
CA ALA A 176 17.30 15.43 19.36
C ALA A 176 16.89 14.26 18.44
N VAL A 177 17.54 13.09 18.57
CA VAL A 177 17.16 11.82 17.90
C VAL A 177 15.75 11.40 18.31
N ASN A 178 15.47 11.30 19.61
CA ASN A 178 14.15 10.92 20.12
C ASN A 178 13.06 11.89 19.63
N ARG A 179 13.33 13.20 19.63
CA ARG A 179 12.44 14.23 19.08
C ARG A 179 12.16 14.02 17.59
N ARG A 180 13.14 13.55 16.80
CA ARG A 180 12.94 13.22 15.38
C ARG A 180 12.00 12.03 15.23
N PHE A 181 12.19 10.95 15.99
CA PHE A 181 11.29 9.79 15.95
C PHE A 181 9.85 10.17 16.33
N VAL A 182 9.66 10.96 17.39
CA VAL A 182 8.33 11.44 17.79
C VAL A 182 7.70 12.28 16.67
N ARG A 183 8.45 13.20 16.04
CA ARG A 183 7.94 13.97 14.88
C ARG A 183 7.52 13.06 13.73
N GLN A 184 8.31 12.05 13.38
CA GLN A 184 7.97 11.09 12.31
C GLN A 184 6.71 10.29 12.65
N ALA A 185 6.58 9.83 13.90
CA ALA A 185 5.41 9.10 14.36
C ALA A 185 4.14 9.96 14.37
N LEU A 186 4.24 11.26 14.72
CA LEU A 186 3.12 12.20 14.62
C LEU A 186 2.63 12.38 13.18
N VAL A 187 3.56 12.56 12.22
CA VAL A 187 3.20 12.66 10.80
C VAL A 187 2.48 11.40 10.32
N GLN A 188 2.96 10.20 10.70
CA GLN A 188 2.27 8.96 10.32
C GLN A 188 0.90 8.80 10.98
N ARG A 189 0.77 9.17 12.26
CA ARG A 189 -0.53 9.20 12.95
C ARG A 189 -1.51 10.12 12.22
N ASP A 190 -1.06 11.30 11.78
CA ASP A 190 -1.92 12.26 11.10
C ASP A 190 -2.32 11.74 9.70
N ASN A 191 -1.41 11.05 8.99
CA ASN A 191 -1.77 10.33 7.75
C ASN A 191 -2.84 9.25 8.00
N LEU A 192 -2.71 8.46 9.07
CA LEU A 192 -3.73 7.46 9.44
C LEU A 192 -5.08 8.11 9.76
N ARG A 193 -5.10 9.25 10.45
CA ARG A 193 -6.33 10.01 10.70
C ARG A 193 -6.96 10.53 9.40
N GLN A 194 -6.15 10.96 8.44
CA GLN A 194 -6.66 11.34 7.13
C GLN A 194 -7.30 10.14 6.41
N MET A 195 -6.63 8.99 6.40
CA MET A 195 -7.19 7.75 5.84
C MET A 195 -8.50 7.35 6.51
N GLN A 196 -8.58 7.47 7.84
CA GLN A 196 -9.79 7.22 8.60
C GLN A 196 -10.94 8.13 8.13
N ASN A 197 -10.67 9.43 7.95
CA ASN A 197 -11.67 10.39 7.47
C ASN A 197 -12.14 10.06 6.05
N ASP A 198 -11.23 9.65 5.17
CA ASP A 198 -11.56 9.30 3.80
C ASP A 198 -12.35 7.98 3.71
N ALA A 199 -12.00 6.98 4.52
CA ALA A 199 -12.78 5.76 4.68
C ALA A 199 -14.20 6.05 5.19
N ALA A 200 -14.34 6.92 6.20
CA ALA A 200 -15.64 7.33 6.72
C ALA A 200 -16.53 8.02 5.67
N LYS A 201 -15.96 8.93 4.87
CA LYS A 201 -16.67 9.56 3.75
C LYS A 201 -17.13 8.51 2.73
N ARG A 202 -16.27 7.53 2.43
CA ARG A 202 -16.58 6.46 1.49
C ARG A 202 -17.73 5.58 1.99
N VAL A 203 -17.69 5.13 3.24
CA VAL A 203 -18.76 4.38 3.89
C VAL A 203 -20.09 5.13 3.81
N ASN A 204 -20.10 6.43 4.11
CA ASN A 204 -21.31 7.24 4.00
C ASN A 204 -21.84 7.30 2.56
N SER A 205 -20.98 7.48 1.57
CA SER A 205 -21.39 7.48 0.16
C SER A 205 -21.97 6.14 -0.30
N LEU A 206 -21.36 5.02 0.14
CA LEU A 206 -21.81 3.67 -0.18
C LEU A 206 -23.16 3.37 0.48
N ARG A 207 -23.35 3.82 1.72
CA ARG A 207 -24.61 3.70 2.44
C ARG A 207 -25.76 4.42 1.73
N GLU A 208 -25.53 5.64 1.26
CA GLU A 208 -26.55 6.37 0.49
C GLU A 208 -26.84 5.70 -0.87
N ASN A 209 -25.81 5.22 -1.57
CA ASN A 209 -26.01 4.49 -2.81
C ASN A 209 -26.76 3.17 -2.60
N ALA A 210 -26.51 2.46 -1.49
CA ALA A 210 -27.20 1.22 -1.16
C ALA A 210 -28.69 1.48 -0.88
N LYS A 211 -29.02 2.57 -0.17
CA LYS A 211 -30.42 3.02 0.01
C LYS A 211 -31.11 3.32 -1.33
N GLN A 212 -30.40 3.93 -2.27
CA GLN A 212 -30.93 4.19 -3.62
C GLN A 212 -31.09 2.92 -4.44
N ALA A 213 -30.22 1.93 -4.28
CA ALA A 213 -30.36 0.63 -4.93
C ALA A 213 -31.59 -0.11 -4.39
N ARG A 214 -31.78 -0.10 -3.06
CA ARG A 214 -32.97 -0.64 -2.39
C ARG A 214 -34.26 0.00 -2.89
N SER A 215 -34.30 1.32 -3.03
CA SER A 215 -35.50 2.02 -3.52
C SER A 215 -35.83 1.72 -4.98
N ARG A 216 -34.88 1.16 -5.72
CA ARG A 216 -35.04 0.72 -7.12
C ARG A 216 -35.25 -0.79 -7.25
N ASP A 217 -35.41 -1.51 -6.13
CA ASP A 217 -35.57 -2.97 -6.09
C ASP A 217 -34.41 -3.71 -6.78
N ASN A 218 -33.19 -3.17 -6.63
CA ASN A 218 -31.97 -3.73 -7.21
C ASN A 218 -31.10 -4.36 -6.11
N ASP A 219 -31.54 -5.53 -5.65
CA ASP A 219 -30.93 -6.28 -4.55
C ASP A 219 -29.47 -6.67 -4.83
N ASP A 220 -29.13 -6.99 -6.09
CA ASP A 220 -27.76 -7.35 -6.47
C ASP A 220 -26.79 -6.18 -6.27
N LEU A 221 -27.22 -4.98 -6.70
CA LEU A 221 -26.44 -3.76 -6.52
C LEU A 221 -26.35 -3.38 -5.04
N GLU A 222 -27.45 -3.49 -4.29
CA GLU A 222 -27.45 -3.23 -2.85
C GLU A 222 -26.44 -4.14 -2.14
N ASN A 223 -26.52 -5.45 -2.37
CA ASN A 223 -25.63 -6.44 -1.77
C ASN A 223 -24.16 -6.19 -2.14
N ALA A 224 -23.87 -5.80 -3.39
CA ALA A 224 -22.52 -5.44 -3.81
C ALA A 224 -21.99 -4.19 -3.07
N LEU A 225 -22.84 -3.16 -2.89
CA LEU A 225 -22.48 -1.94 -2.18
C LEU A 225 -22.28 -2.19 -0.68
N LEU A 226 -23.08 -3.06 -0.07
CA LEU A 226 -22.92 -3.45 1.33
C LEU A 226 -21.60 -4.20 1.58
N ARG A 227 -21.23 -5.14 0.70
CA ARG A 227 -19.92 -5.81 0.77
C ARG A 227 -18.75 -4.83 0.62
N GLU A 228 -18.86 -3.86 -0.29
CA GLU A 228 -17.86 -2.80 -0.42
C GLU A 228 -17.80 -1.95 0.86
N MET A 229 -18.94 -1.63 1.47
CA MET A 229 -19.02 -0.88 2.71
C MET A 229 -18.34 -1.61 3.88
N GLU A 230 -18.59 -2.92 4.05
CA GLU A 230 -17.95 -3.74 5.08
C GLU A 230 -16.41 -3.70 5.00
N GLN A 231 -15.86 -3.69 3.79
CA GLN A 231 -14.41 -3.59 3.58
C GLN A 231 -13.86 -2.23 4.03
N TYR A 232 -14.53 -1.13 3.67
CA TYR A 232 -14.10 0.20 4.12
C TYR A 232 -14.31 0.41 5.63
N GLU A 233 -15.33 -0.21 6.23
CA GLU A 233 -15.53 -0.22 7.68
C GLU A 233 -14.39 -0.97 8.39
N ALA A 234 -13.90 -2.09 7.84
CA ALA A 234 -12.74 -2.80 8.38
C ALA A 234 -11.47 -1.92 8.34
N ILE A 235 -11.20 -1.25 7.21
CA ILE A 235 -10.08 -0.30 7.09
C ILE A 235 -10.23 0.86 8.09
N PHE A 236 -11.43 1.40 8.24
CA PHE A 236 -11.72 2.47 9.19
C PHE A 236 -11.40 2.06 10.63
N VAL A 237 -11.82 0.87 11.05
CA VAL A 237 -11.54 0.35 12.41
C VAL A 237 -10.04 0.15 12.61
N GLN A 238 -9.36 -0.52 11.67
CA GLN A 238 -7.92 -0.78 11.78
C GLN A 238 -7.10 0.52 11.83
N THR A 239 -7.41 1.48 10.97
CA THR A 239 -6.71 2.77 10.92
C THR A 239 -6.99 3.63 12.15
N ARG A 240 -8.22 3.61 12.68
CA ARG A 240 -8.58 4.28 13.93
C ARG A 240 -7.79 3.72 15.11
N ASP A 241 -7.76 2.40 15.27
CA ASP A 241 -7.12 1.76 16.43
C ASP A 241 -5.60 1.99 16.39
N ALA A 242 -4.99 1.92 15.20
CA ALA A 242 -3.59 2.26 15.01
C ALA A 242 -3.28 3.75 15.26
N ALA A 243 -4.13 4.66 14.79
CA ALA A 243 -3.98 6.09 15.04
C ALA A 243 -4.12 6.43 16.54
N PHE A 244 -4.99 5.71 17.25
CA PHE A 244 -5.16 5.84 18.70
C PHE A 244 -3.90 5.39 19.45
N GLN A 245 -3.40 4.18 19.16
CA GLN A 245 -2.18 3.66 19.78
C GLN A 245 -0.95 4.55 19.49
N ALA A 246 -0.79 5.00 18.24
CA ALA A 246 0.26 5.93 17.87
C ALA A 246 0.10 7.27 18.61
N GLY A 247 -1.13 7.74 18.81
CA GLY A 247 -1.45 8.92 19.61
C GLY A 247 -0.97 8.80 21.05
N GLU A 248 -1.37 7.75 21.76
CA GLU A 248 -0.98 7.56 23.17
C GLU A 248 0.54 7.49 23.34
N VAL A 249 1.23 6.74 22.48
CA VAL A 249 2.69 6.60 22.57
C VAL A 249 3.38 7.92 22.26
N THR A 250 2.96 8.64 21.23
CA THR A 250 3.57 9.93 20.86
C THR A 250 3.32 11.02 21.89
N GLU A 251 2.15 11.05 22.53
CA GLU A 251 1.85 11.99 23.60
C GLU A 251 2.69 11.73 24.85
N ARG A 252 2.81 10.46 25.28
CA ARG A 252 3.70 10.09 26.39
C ARG A 252 5.16 10.40 26.06
N ALA A 253 5.59 10.13 24.84
CA ALA A 253 6.95 10.42 24.39
C ALA A 253 7.24 11.92 24.37
N ALA A 254 6.29 12.73 23.89
CA ALA A 254 6.42 14.19 23.85
C ALA A 254 6.56 14.77 25.27
N ALA A 255 5.76 14.30 26.24
CA ALA A 255 5.86 14.72 27.63
C ALA A 255 7.23 14.40 28.25
N LEU A 256 7.72 13.17 28.04
CA LEU A 256 9.06 12.77 28.52
C LEU A 256 10.19 13.59 27.88
N LEU A 257 10.06 13.92 26.60
CA LEU A 257 11.02 14.78 25.92
C LEU A 257 10.98 16.21 26.45
N GLU A 258 9.80 16.74 26.77
CA GLU A 258 9.70 18.07 27.36
C GLU A 258 10.42 18.13 28.73
N GLU A 259 10.24 17.09 29.55
CA GLU A 259 10.95 16.93 30.82
C GLU A 259 12.47 16.83 30.61
N GLU A 260 12.95 15.93 29.74
CA GLU A 260 14.39 15.78 29.43
C GLU A 260 14.98 17.09 28.89
N GLY A 261 14.25 17.78 28.02
CA GLY A 261 14.65 19.07 27.48
C GLY A 261 14.75 20.16 28.57
N SER A 262 13.88 20.13 29.58
CA SER A 262 13.95 21.06 30.72
C SER A 262 15.21 20.83 31.57
N VAL A 263 15.60 19.56 31.77
CA VAL A 263 16.83 19.16 32.47
C VAL A 263 18.07 19.58 31.70
N LEU A 264 18.07 19.44 30.37
CA LEU A 264 19.19 19.90 29.54
C LEU A 264 19.33 21.43 29.58
N ARG A 265 18.21 22.16 29.52
CA ARG A 265 18.20 23.62 29.62
C ARG A 265 18.70 24.12 30.98
N SER A 266 18.34 23.45 32.07
CA SER A 266 18.87 23.82 33.40
C SER A 266 20.38 23.58 33.54
N GLN A 267 20.96 22.73 32.68
CA GLN A 267 22.40 22.51 32.54
C GLN A 267 23.08 23.45 31.52
N GLY A 268 22.36 24.43 30.99
CA GLY A 268 22.88 25.40 30.02
C GLY A 268 23.02 24.85 28.59
N ILE A 269 22.38 23.72 28.29
CA ILE A 269 22.43 23.10 26.96
C ILE A 269 21.11 23.34 26.27
N ASP A 270 21.15 23.92 25.08
CA ASP A 270 19.97 24.07 24.24
C ASP A 270 19.79 22.84 23.34
N PRO A 271 18.82 21.95 23.63
CA PRO A 271 18.54 20.80 22.78
C PRO A 271 17.99 21.17 21.39
N GLN A 272 17.53 22.41 21.17
CA GLN A 272 17.06 22.88 19.87
C GLN A 272 18.20 23.32 18.95
N ALA A 273 19.37 23.66 19.50
CA ALA A 273 20.55 24.05 18.74
C ALA A 273 21.26 22.86 18.06
N ILE A 274 20.89 21.62 18.41
CA ILE A 274 21.45 20.41 17.78
C ILE A 274 20.91 20.26 16.35
N SER A 275 21.82 20.25 15.38
CA SER A 275 21.51 20.11 13.95
C SER A 275 21.14 18.67 13.56
N ASP A 276 20.35 18.52 12.49
CA ASP A 276 20.00 17.20 11.95
C ASP A 276 21.22 16.42 11.43
N GLU A 277 22.30 17.12 11.03
CA GLU A 277 23.56 16.50 10.63
C GLU A 277 24.26 15.83 11.83
N GLN A 278 24.26 16.48 13.00
CA GLN A 278 24.79 15.91 14.24
C GLN A 278 23.97 14.68 14.70
N VAL A 279 22.65 14.74 14.54
CA VAL A 279 21.74 13.60 14.80
C VAL A 279 22.09 12.42 13.91
N THR A 280 22.26 12.66 12.60
CA THR A 280 22.56 11.62 11.61
C THR A 280 23.93 10.98 11.85
N LEU A 281 24.94 11.79 12.17
CA LEU A 281 26.28 11.29 12.52
C LEU A 281 26.27 10.44 13.79
N TYR A 282 25.47 10.82 14.79
CA TYR A 282 25.31 10.05 16.00
C TYR A 282 24.61 8.71 15.75
N GLU A 283 23.51 8.70 14.99
CA GLU A 283 22.82 7.47 14.56
C GLU A 283 23.76 6.55 13.77
N ALA A 284 24.57 7.09 12.85
CA ALA A 284 25.55 6.30 12.10
C ALA A 284 26.63 5.70 13.00
N ARG A 285 27.11 6.45 14.00
CA ARG A 285 28.11 5.99 14.97
C ARG A 285 27.55 4.89 15.88
N THR A 286 26.33 5.06 16.40
CA THR A 286 25.69 4.05 17.26
C THR A 286 25.35 2.78 16.48
N ALA A 287 24.89 2.91 15.24
CA ALA A 287 24.67 1.77 14.35
C ALA A 287 25.96 1.01 14.05
N LEU A 288 27.08 1.72 13.80
CA LEU A 288 28.38 1.09 13.55
C LEU A 288 28.89 0.34 14.79
N ALA A 289 28.79 0.96 15.97
CA ALA A 289 29.18 0.34 17.25
C ALA A 289 28.30 -0.89 17.59
N GLY A 290 27.01 -0.82 17.25
CA GLY A 290 26.09 -1.96 17.35
C GLY A 290 26.50 -3.10 16.43
N ALA A 291 26.80 -2.80 15.17
CA ALA A 291 27.22 -3.79 14.18
C ALA A 291 28.57 -4.46 14.52
N GLU A 292 29.50 -3.73 15.13
CA GLU A 292 30.77 -4.27 15.63
C GLU A 292 30.55 -5.22 16.81
N ASN A 293 29.76 -4.82 17.80
CA ASN A 293 29.37 -5.71 18.92
C ASN A 293 28.62 -6.96 18.43
N GLU A 294 27.79 -6.84 17.40
CA GLU A 294 27.06 -7.99 16.85
C GLU A 294 27.99 -8.94 16.07
N ARG A 295 28.98 -8.40 15.35
CA ARG A 295 30.04 -9.22 14.73
C ARG A 295 30.86 -9.96 15.78
N ASP A 296 31.21 -9.29 16.87
CA ASP A 296 31.99 -9.89 17.96
C ASP A 296 31.20 -10.97 18.70
N THR A 297 29.91 -10.76 18.95
CA THR A 297 29.04 -11.78 19.56
C THR A 297 28.80 -12.96 18.62
N ARG A 298 28.65 -12.75 17.31
CA ARG A 298 28.59 -13.83 16.31
C ARG A 298 29.89 -14.63 16.26
N HIS A 299 31.04 -13.95 16.29
CA HIS A 299 32.35 -14.60 16.30
C HIS A 299 32.58 -15.41 17.59
N ASN A 300 32.15 -14.88 18.74
CA ASN A 300 32.20 -15.60 20.01
C ASN A 300 31.26 -16.81 20.05
N ARG A 301 30.05 -16.72 19.47
CA ARG A 301 29.15 -17.88 19.31
C ARG A 301 29.74 -18.94 18.39
N GLN A 302 30.34 -18.54 17.26
CA GLN A 302 31.01 -19.47 16.35
C GLN A 302 32.20 -20.18 17.02
N ARG A 303 33.02 -19.46 17.79
CA ARG A 303 34.11 -20.04 18.59
C ARG A 303 33.60 -21.00 19.65
N GLY A 304 32.53 -20.65 20.36
CA GLY A 304 31.89 -21.53 21.34
C GLY A 304 31.37 -22.82 20.72
N ASN A 305 30.72 -22.73 19.55
CA ASN A 305 30.25 -23.89 18.81
C ASN A 305 31.40 -24.77 18.30
N LEU A 306 32.51 -24.17 17.86
CA LEU A 306 33.71 -24.91 17.45
C LEU A 306 34.33 -25.68 18.63
N GLN A 307 34.42 -25.04 19.80
CA GLN A 307 34.92 -25.67 21.03
C GLN A 307 34.03 -26.84 21.46
N LEU A 308 32.71 -26.70 21.39
CA LEU A 308 31.74 -27.76 21.65
C LEU A 308 31.89 -28.93 20.66
N ALA A 309 32.06 -28.64 19.37
CA ALA A 309 32.28 -29.66 18.35
C ALA A 309 33.58 -30.44 18.57
N VAL A 310 34.67 -29.75 18.94
CA VAL A 310 35.95 -30.40 19.29
C VAL A 310 35.81 -31.27 20.54
N LEU A 311 35.09 -30.80 21.56
CA LEU A 311 34.88 -31.55 22.80
C LEU A 311 34.05 -32.82 22.56
N LEU A 312 33.01 -32.73 21.73
CA LEU A 312 32.24 -33.89 21.29
C LEU A 312 33.08 -34.88 20.47
N PHE A 313 33.96 -34.38 19.59
CA PHE A 313 34.87 -35.24 18.82
C PHE A 313 35.87 -35.97 19.71
N VAL A 314 36.45 -35.29 20.71
CA VAL A 314 37.35 -35.90 21.69
C VAL A 314 36.63 -36.95 22.53
N LEU A 315 35.41 -36.66 23.00
CA LEU A 315 34.60 -37.63 23.74
C LEU A 315 34.26 -38.86 22.90
N ALA A 316 33.92 -38.68 21.63
CA ALA A 316 33.65 -39.77 20.70
C ALA A 316 34.91 -40.64 20.46
N ALA A 317 36.09 -40.02 20.32
CA ALA A 317 37.36 -40.72 20.16
C ALA A 317 37.75 -41.53 21.41
N ILE A 318 37.52 -40.99 22.61
CA ILE A 318 37.74 -41.69 23.88
C ILE A 318 36.79 -42.88 24.02
N ALA A 319 35.51 -42.71 23.68
CA ALA A 319 34.53 -43.81 23.70
C ALA A 319 34.92 -44.94 22.73
N LEU A 320 35.43 -44.60 21.55
CA LEU A 320 35.94 -45.57 20.57
C LEU A 320 37.17 -46.33 21.09
N LEU A 321 38.11 -45.64 21.74
CA LEU A 321 39.29 -46.26 22.35
C LEU A 321 38.92 -47.21 23.49
N LEU A 322 37.95 -46.83 24.34
CA LEU A 322 37.46 -47.68 25.42
C LEU A 322 36.68 -48.91 24.91
N ALA A 323 36.08 -48.85 23.72
CA ALA A 323 35.39 -50.00 23.13
C ALA A 323 36.36 -51.04 22.52
N PHE A 324 37.63 -50.69 22.32
CA PHE A 324 38.67 -51.57 21.75
C PHE A 324 39.62 -52.18 22.82
N LEU A 325 39.48 -51.79 24.09
CA LEU A 325 40.24 -52.31 25.24
C LEU A 325 39.43 -53.37 25.99
#